data_AF-A0A7S9GJP1-F1
#
_entry.id   AF-A0A7S9GJP1-F1
#
_cell.length_a   1.000
_cell.length_b   1.000
_cell.length_c   1.000
_cell.angle_alpha   90.00
_cell.angle_beta   90.00
_cell.angle_gamma   90.00
#
_symmetry.space_group_name_H-M   'P 1'
#
loop_
_entity.id
_entity.type
_entity.pdbx_description
1 polymer ?
#
loop_
_entity_poly.entity_id
_entity_poly.type
_entity_poly.pdbx_seq_one_letter_code
_entity_poly.pdbx_strand_id
1 'polypeptide(L)'
;MRRAGLLLSSLLLVVTARAQVPVAPDAQGRFRYEQGFDALPASGASARWVDNQTLPGWFLFNFVEQPLVTPTLRVDDGRLSSGSFYSYGRPGERDRALGALGSGGFYFGTPVAGGQAGYIALALRHAGSAEIARLKLAFQGQQWRQAASDDVNTLVFEYGIGERIDLVERWTRPGSGFDFDSPSPELGSDTGTPLDGRSPAASRELGGPLATPGWQPGQTLWLRWGQLNNHGYDHGLAIDRVRVSVGD
;
A
#
# COMPACT_ATOMS: atom_id res chain seq x y z
N MET A 1 -2.75 -36.36 -57.95
CA MET A 1 -3.58 -35.86 -56.83
C MET A 1 -2.65 -35.28 -55.77
N ARG A 2 -2.50 -33.95 -55.72
CA ARG A 2 -1.57 -33.27 -54.80
C ARG A 2 -2.24 -33.04 -53.45
N ARG A 3 -1.63 -33.53 -52.37
CA ARG A 3 -2.08 -33.31 -50.98
C ARG A 3 -1.62 -31.93 -50.54
N ALA A 4 -2.56 -31.04 -50.24
CA ALA A 4 -2.28 -29.75 -49.61
C ALA A 4 -2.27 -29.92 -48.09
N GLY A 5 -1.12 -29.70 -47.46
CA GLY A 5 -0.99 -29.65 -46.01
C GLY A 5 -1.36 -28.27 -45.49
N LEU A 6 -2.35 -28.21 -44.59
CA LEU A 6 -2.68 -27.00 -43.84
C LEU A 6 -1.68 -26.86 -42.68
N LEU A 7 -0.81 -25.86 -42.75
CA LEU A 7 0.00 -25.42 -41.61
C LEU A 7 -0.87 -24.51 -40.74
N LEU A 8 -1.24 -25.01 -39.55
CA LEU A 8 -1.90 -24.20 -38.53
C LEU A 8 -0.81 -23.39 -37.79
N SER A 9 -0.64 -22.12 -38.15
CA SER A 9 0.17 -21.19 -37.36
C SER A 9 -0.61 -20.80 -36.10
N SER A 10 -0.23 -21.38 -34.97
CA SER A 10 -0.69 -20.96 -33.65
C SER A 10 -0.11 -19.59 -33.31
N LEU A 11 -0.96 -18.57 -33.33
CA LEU A 11 -0.64 -17.22 -32.86
C LEU A 11 -0.51 -17.26 -31.33
N LEU A 12 0.70 -17.20 -30.78
CA LEU A 12 0.89 -16.99 -29.34
C LEU A 12 0.40 -15.59 -28.99
N LEU A 13 -0.75 -15.51 -28.31
CA LEU A 13 -1.18 -14.29 -27.68
C LEU A 13 -0.27 -14.05 -26.47
N VAL A 14 0.78 -13.23 -26.63
CA VAL A 14 1.51 -12.70 -25.49
C VAL A 14 0.60 -11.68 -24.83
N VAL A 15 -0.20 -12.13 -23.86
CA VAL A 15 -0.84 -11.22 -22.91
C VAL A 15 0.30 -10.58 -22.13
N THR A 16 0.74 -9.41 -22.56
CA THR A 16 1.57 -8.58 -21.69
C THR A 16 0.67 -8.16 -20.54
N ALA A 17 0.82 -8.82 -19.39
CA ALA A 17 0.29 -8.32 -18.14
C ALA A 17 1.00 -6.99 -17.84
N ARG A 18 0.52 -5.90 -18.42
CA ARG A 18 0.98 -4.55 -18.11
C ARG A 18 0.20 -4.04 -16.92
N ALA A 19 0.83 -4.23 -15.76
CA ALA A 19 1.17 -3.22 -14.76
C ALA A 19 1.20 -3.93 -13.39
N GLN A 20 2.39 -4.03 -12.85
CA GLN A 20 2.86 -4.38 -11.51
C GLN A 20 4.30 -3.86 -11.57
N VAL A 21 4.94 -3.50 -10.45
CA VAL A 21 6.33 -3.02 -10.53
C VAL A 21 7.21 -4.20 -10.93
N PRO A 22 7.86 -4.18 -12.12
CA PRO A 22 8.71 -5.28 -12.53
C PRO A 22 10.02 -5.22 -11.74
N VAL A 23 10.33 -6.30 -11.03
CA VAL A 23 11.57 -6.47 -10.28
C VAL A 23 12.52 -7.30 -11.12
N ALA A 24 13.40 -6.61 -11.84
CA ALA A 24 14.46 -7.20 -12.65
C ALA A 24 15.81 -6.72 -12.10
N PRO A 25 16.49 -7.52 -11.25
CA PRO A 25 17.84 -7.19 -10.82
C PRO A 25 18.81 -7.05 -12.00
N ASP A 26 19.75 -6.12 -11.89
CA ASP A 26 20.82 -5.89 -12.87
C ASP A 26 21.81 -7.08 -12.93
N ALA A 27 22.82 -6.99 -13.79
CA ALA A 27 23.85 -8.02 -13.90
C ALA A 27 24.64 -8.25 -12.60
N GLN A 28 24.56 -7.33 -11.64
CA GLN A 28 25.16 -7.41 -10.31
C GLN A 28 24.15 -7.88 -9.25
N GLY A 29 22.93 -8.26 -9.65
CA GLY A 29 21.87 -8.72 -8.75
C GLY A 29 21.19 -7.59 -7.98
N ARG A 30 21.29 -6.34 -8.44
CA ARG A 30 20.73 -5.17 -7.74
C ARG A 30 19.45 -4.66 -8.38
N PHE A 31 18.53 -4.22 -7.55
CA PHE A 31 17.28 -3.57 -7.98
C PHE A 31 16.93 -2.45 -7.02
N ARG A 32 16.30 -1.39 -7.51
CA ARG A 32 15.76 -0.28 -6.70
C ARG A 32 14.42 0.20 -7.25
N TYR A 33 13.51 0.49 -6.34
CA TYR A 33 12.22 1.10 -6.60
C TYR A 33 11.91 2.12 -5.52
N GLU A 34 11.36 3.27 -5.91
CA GLU A 34 10.96 4.34 -4.99
C GLU A 34 9.55 4.84 -5.33
N GLN A 35 8.76 5.13 -4.30
CA GLN A 35 7.47 5.78 -4.40
C GLN A 35 7.31 6.79 -3.27
N GLY A 36 7.25 8.07 -3.62
CA GLY A 36 6.92 9.18 -2.70
C GLY A 36 5.51 9.72 -2.86
N PHE A 37 4.63 9.00 -3.56
CA PHE A 37 3.22 9.38 -3.82
C PHE A 37 2.90 10.79 -4.36
N ASP A 38 3.88 11.60 -4.76
CA ASP A 38 3.70 12.98 -5.25
C ASP A 38 2.82 13.13 -6.52
N ALA A 39 2.55 12.02 -7.21
CA ALA A 39 1.62 11.97 -8.34
C ALA A 39 0.15 11.88 -7.90
N LEU A 40 -0.13 11.70 -6.60
CA LEU A 40 -1.48 11.69 -6.06
C LEU A 40 -2.14 13.08 -6.16
N PRO A 41 -3.48 13.15 -6.20
CA PRO A 41 -4.20 14.41 -6.24
C PRO A 41 -3.90 15.30 -5.04
N ALA A 42 -3.53 16.56 -5.29
CA ALA A 42 -3.25 17.58 -4.28
C ALA A 42 -4.37 18.63 -4.11
N SER A 43 -5.47 18.51 -4.87
CA SER A 43 -6.60 19.43 -4.85
C SER A 43 -7.91 18.75 -5.26
N GLY A 44 -9.04 19.43 -5.02
CA GLY A 44 -10.37 18.85 -5.14
C GLY A 44 -10.76 18.01 -3.92
N ALA A 45 -12.02 17.59 -3.84
CA ALA A 45 -12.51 16.82 -2.68
C ALA A 45 -12.14 15.32 -2.76
N SER A 46 -12.12 14.77 -3.98
CA SER A 46 -11.83 13.36 -4.24
C SER A 46 -11.42 13.13 -5.68
N ALA A 47 -10.69 12.04 -5.93
CA ALA A 47 -10.40 11.52 -7.25
C ALA A 47 -10.78 10.04 -7.35
N ARG A 48 -11.03 9.57 -8.57
CA ARG A 48 -11.20 8.14 -8.84
C ARG A 48 -9.85 7.45 -8.70
N TRP A 49 -9.81 6.42 -7.87
CA TRP A 49 -8.73 5.45 -7.82
C TRP A 49 -9.02 4.32 -8.80
N VAL A 50 -8.00 3.91 -9.54
CA VAL A 50 -8.03 2.70 -10.35
C VAL A 50 -6.77 1.92 -10.04
N ASP A 51 -6.97 0.73 -9.48
CA ASP A 51 -5.88 -0.16 -9.10
C ASP A 51 -4.88 -0.31 -10.23
N ASN A 52 -3.61 -0.10 -9.88
CA ASN A 52 -2.49 -0.30 -10.78
C ASN A 52 -2.51 0.59 -12.05
N GLN A 53 -3.32 1.66 -12.03
CA GLN A 53 -3.34 2.71 -13.04
C GLN A 53 -3.14 4.09 -12.43
N THR A 54 -3.80 4.40 -11.31
CA THR A 54 -3.57 5.66 -10.59
C THR A 54 -2.12 5.75 -10.12
N LEU A 55 -1.60 4.65 -9.57
CA LEU A 55 -0.18 4.45 -9.29
C LEU A 55 0.20 3.04 -9.72
N PRO A 56 1.21 2.85 -10.60
CA PRO A 56 1.64 1.52 -11.05
C PRO A 56 2.00 0.60 -9.89
N GLY A 57 1.44 -0.61 -9.87
CA GLY A 57 1.67 -1.60 -8.83
C GLY A 57 0.94 -1.36 -7.51
N TRP A 58 0.23 -0.25 -7.31
CA TRP A 58 -0.50 0.03 -6.09
C TRP A 58 -1.98 -0.32 -6.18
N PHE A 59 -2.52 -0.83 -5.08
CA PHE A 59 -3.89 -1.29 -4.97
C PHE A 59 -4.50 -0.86 -3.64
N LEU A 60 -5.81 -0.64 -3.63
CA LEU A 60 -6.58 -0.33 -2.43
C LEU A 60 -7.71 -1.33 -2.26
N PHE A 61 -7.72 -2.04 -1.13
CA PHE A 61 -8.70 -3.09 -0.83
C PHE A 61 -9.50 -2.77 0.43
N ASN A 62 -10.72 -3.31 0.49
CA ASN A 62 -11.47 -3.38 1.74
C ASN A 62 -11.02 -4.58 2.60
N PHE A 63 -11.65 -4.76 3.77
CA PHE A 63 -11.31 -5.78 4.77
C PHE A 63 -11.44 -7.25 4.32
N VAL A 64 -12.13 -7.52 3.22
CA VAL A 64 -12.24 -8.88 2.62
C VAL A 64 -11.36 -9.02 1.36
N GLU A 65 -10.36 -8.16 1.22
CA GLU A 65 -9.39 -8.16 0.11
C GLU A 65 -10.06 -8.01 -1.28
N GLN A 66 -11.24 -7.38 -1.30
CA GLN A 66 -11.96 -7.07 -2.54
C GLN A 66 -11.69 -5.61 -2.94
N PRO A 67 -11.76 -5.30 -4.25
CA PRO A 67 -11.75 -3.92 -4.71
C PRO A 67 -12.83 -3.11 -3.99
N LEU A 68 -12.53 -1.83 -3.72
CA LEU A 68 -13.50 -0.94 -3.10
C LEU A 68 -14.77 -0.82 -3.95
N VAL A 69 -15.93 -0.83 -3.29
CA VAL A 69 -17.25 -0.66 -3.93
C VAL A 69 -17.30 0.68 -4.69
N THR A 70 -16.65 1.70 -4.16
CA THR A 70 -16.43 2.97 -4.83
C THR A 70 -14.97 3.39 -4.58
N PRO A 71 -14.05 3.09 -5.51
CA PRO A 71 -12.63 3.36 -5.31
C PRO A 71 -12.38 4.86 -5.48
N THR A 72 -12.68 5.64 -4.45
CA THR A 72 -12.39 7.08 -4.41
C THR A 72 -11.29 7.34 -3.41
N LEU A 73 -10.26 8.05 -3.84
CA LEU A 73 -9.21 8.58 -2.99
C LEU A 73 -9.57 10.03 -2.64
N ARG A 74 -9.63 10.37 -1.35
CA ARG A 74 -9.93 11.74 -0.92
C ARG A 74 -8.66 12.55 -0.74
N VAL A 75 -8.72 13.85 -1.01
CA VAL A 75 -7.60 14.75 -0.73
C VAL A 75 -7.86 15.37 0.63
N ASP A 76 -6.90 15.25 1.53
CA ASP A 76 -7.03 15.81 2.87
C ASP A 76 -5.70 16.31 3.42
N ASP A 77 -5.78 17.15 4.43
CA ASP A 77 -4.65 17.63 5.22
C ASP A 77 -4.81 17.30 6.72
N GLY A 78 -5.66 16.31 7.04
CA GLY A 78 -5.92 15.81 8.38
C GLY A 78 -7.22 16.31 9.02
N ARG A 79 -7.98 17.14 8.30
CA ARG A 79 -9.21 17.76 8.82
C ARG A 79 -10.43 16.86 8.69
N LEU A 80 -10.43 15.91 7.77
CA LEU A 80 -11.56 15.00 7.58
C LEU A 80 -11.54 13.86 8.59
N SER A 81 -12.73 13.45 9.04
CA SER A 81 -12.92 12.37 10.03
C SER A 81 -13.68 11.16 9.49
N SER A 82 -14.15 11.22 8.25
CA SER A 82 -14.89 10.13 7.61
C SER A 82 -13.96 8.99 7.17
N GLY A 83 -14.44 7.76 7.16
CA GLY A 83 -13.69 6.65 6.56
C GLY A 83 -13.41 6.86 5.07
N SER A 84 -12.15 6.75 4.68
CA SER A 84 -11.70 6.73 3.28
C SER A 84 -10.22 6.33 3.22
N PHE A 85 -9.75 5.99 2.03
CA PHE A 85 -8.34 6.21 1.67
C PHE A 85 -8.13 7.69 1.32
N TYR A 86 -6.94 8.18 1.62
CA TYR A 86 -6.57 9.57 1.51
C TYR A 86 -5.23 9.75 0.80
N SER A 87 -5.18 10.75 -0.08
CA SER A 87 -3.94 11.47 -0.36
C SER A 87 -3.81 12.54 0.71
N TYR A 88 -2.88 12.38 1.63
CA TYR A 88 -2.60 13.36 2.67
C TYR A 88 -1.47 14.30 2.27
N GLY A 89 -1.51 15.54 2.76
CA GLY A 89 -0.50 16.56 2.49
C GLY A 89 -1.08 17.95 2.67
N ARG A 90 -0.23 18.96 2.89
CA ARG A 90 -0.70 20.35 3.07
C ARG A 90 -1.42 20.87 1.80
N PRO A 91 -2.37 21.81 1.93
CA PRO A 91 -3.12 22.34 0.80
C PRO A 91 -2.23 22.89 -0.31
N GLY A 92 -2.45 22.43 -1.55
CA GLY A 92 -1.71 22.90 -2.73
C GLY A 92 -0.29 22.35 -2.89
N GLU A 93 0.21 21.55 -1.93
CA GLU A 93 1.52 20.92 -2.03
C GLU A 93 1.44 19.58 -2.78
N ARG A 94 2.48 19.31 -3.59
CA ARG A 94 2.63 18.05 -4.33
C ARG A 94 3.26 16.93 -3.50
N ASP A 95 3.88 17.26 -2.38
CA ASP A 95 4.39 16.28 -1.40
C ASP A 95 3.20 15.59 -0.74
N ARG A 96 2.89 14.37 -1.19
CA ARG A 96 1.70 13.61 -0.75
C ARG A 96 2.11 12.31 -0.06
N ALA A 97 1.32 11.89 0.91
CA ALA A 97 1.38 10.54 1.50
C ALA A 97 0.09 9.76 1.17
N LEU A 98 0.19 8.44 1.04
CA LEU A 98 -0.97 7.56 0.85
C LEU A 98 -1.39 6.96 2.19
N GLY A 99 -2.62 7.21 2.60
CA GLY A 99 -3.11 6.77 3.90
C GLY A 99 -4.57 6.40 3.95
N ALA A 100 -5.07 6.12 5.14
CA ALA A 100 -6.49 5.89 5.40
C ALA A 100 -6.90 6.35 6.79
N LEU A 101 -8.22 6.41 6.97
CA LEU A 101 -8.89 6.43 8.26
C LEU A 101 -9.90 5.29 8.21
N GLY A 102 -9.73 4.25 9.04
CA GLY A 102 -10.47 3.00 8.94
C GLY A 102 -11.99 3.16 9.04
N SER A 103 -12.49 3.68 10.15
CA SER A 103 -13.91 3.88 10.50
C SER A 103 -14.83 2.66 10.31
N GLY A 104 -15.90 2.59 11.09
CA GLY A 104 -16.99 1.63 10.88
C GLY A 104 -17.92 1.95 9.70
N GLY A 105 -17.56 2.89 8.81
CA GLY A 105 -18.43 3.42 7.76
C GLY A 105 -18.58 2.52 6.53
N PHE A 106 -19.54 2.87 5.67
CA PHE A 106 -19.84 2.13 4.42
C PHE A 106 -18.67 2.08 3.42
N TYR A 107 -17.76 3.05 3.45
CA TYR A 107 -16.63 3.09 2.51
C TYR A 107 -15.79 1.80 2.58
N PHE A 108 -15.57 1.28 3.79
CA PHE A 108 -14.87 0.02 4.02
C PHE A 108 -15.83 -1.16 4.18
N GLY A 109 -17.11 -1.03 3.85
CA GLY A 109 -18.08 -2.13 4.01
C GLY A 109 -18.41 -2.47 5.47
N THR A 110 -18.44 -1.46 6.34
CA THR A 110 -18.89 -1.56 7.75
C THR A 110 -18.11 -2.56 8.61
N PRO A 111 -16.78 -2.44 8.72
CA PRO A 111 -15.99 -3.28 9.61
C PRO A 111 -16.40 -3.06 11.07
N VAL A 112 -16.38 -4.12 11.88
CA VAL A 112 -16.62 -4.01 13.33
C VAL A 112 -15.48 -3.24 14.01
N ALA A 113 -15.74 -2.67 15.19
CA ALA A 113 -14.69 -2.05 16.00
C ALA A 113 -13.62 -3.09 16.39
N GLY A 114 -12.36 -2.71 16.30
CA GLY A 114 -11.18 -3.59 16.39
C GLY A 114 -10.93 -4.42 15.13
N GLY A 115 -11.81 -4.37 14.13
CA GLY A 115 -11.70 -5.17 12.90
C GLY A 115 -10.82 -4.53 11.83
N GLN A 116 -10.35 -5.33 10.89
CA GLN A 116 -9.71 -4.84 9.67
C GLN A 116 -10.70 -3.95 8.90
N ALA A 117 -10.24 -2.79 8.43
CA ALA A 117 -11.02 -1.91 7.55
C ALA A 117 -10.58 -2.04 6.09
N GLY A 118 -9.29 -1.91 5.81
CA GLY A 118 -8.76 -1.98 4.46
C GLY A 118 -7.25 -2.17 4.39
N TYR A 119 -6.76 -2.29 3.16
CA TYR A 119 -5.34 -2.48 2.88
C TYR A 119 -4.87 -1.52 1.79
N ILE A 120 -3.73 -0.87 2.03
CA ILE A 120 -2.90 -0.33 0.97
C ILE A 120 -1.93 -1.44 0.57
N ALA A 121 -1.83 -1.77 -0.72
CA ALA A 121 -0.97 -2.86 -1.18
C ALA A 121 -0.10 -2.48 -2.38
N LEU A 122 1.09 -3.08 -2.45
CA LEU A 122 2.05 -2.97 -3.54
C LEU A 122 2.35 -4.36 -4.11
N ALA A 123 2.20 -4.51 -5.43
CA ALA A 123 2.53 -5.71 -6.18
C ALA A 123 3.88 -5.56 -6.89
N LEU A 124 4.83 -6.41 -6.52
CA LEU A 124 6.16 -6.51 -7.11
C LEU A 124 6.25 -7.80 -7.93
N ARG A 125 6.30 -7.70 -9.26
CA ARG A 125 6.39 -8.86 -10.15
C ARG A 125 7.83 -9.23 -10.39
N HIS A 126 8.24 -10.46 -10.08
CA HIS A 126 9.58 -10.94 -10.39
C HIS A 126 9.75 -11.07 -11.91
N ALA A 127 10.60 -10.22 -12.48
CA ALA A 127 10.90 -10.14 -13.90
C ALA A 127 12.37 -10.51 -14.22
N GLY A 128 13.11 -11.02 -13.23
CA GLY A 128 14.47 -11.53 -13.40
C GLY A 128 14.50 -13.01 -13.78
N SER A 129 15.67 -13.63 -13.64
CA SER A 129 15.92 -15.03 -14.04
C SER A 129 16.32 -15.97 -12.91
N ALA A 130 16.53 -15.45 -11.69
CA ALA A 130 16.93 -16.22 -10.52
C ALA A 130 16.13 -15.79 -9.29
N GLU A 131 16.00 -16.67 -8.30
CA GLU A 131 15.29 -16.41 -7.04
C GLU A 131 15.78 -15.13 -6.35
N ILE A 132 14.84 -14.34 -5.82
CA ILE A 132 15.15 -13.22 -4.93
C ILE A 132 14.76 -13.63 -3.50
N ALA A 133 15.71 -14.23 -2.78
CA ALA A 133 15.46 -14.74 -1.44
C ALA A 133 15.40 -13.66 -0.34
N ARG A 134 15.84 -12.42 -0.65
CA ARG A 134 15.87 -11.29 0.29
C ARG A 134 15.67 -9.98 -0.46
N LEU A 135 15.02 -9.02 0.19
CA LEU A 135 14.99 -7.63 -0.21
C LEU A 135 15.04 -6.71 1.02
N LYS A 136 15.25 -5.42 0.82
CA LYS A 136 15.08 -4.40 1.86
C LYS A 136 13.86 -3.54 1.52
N LEU A 137 13.03 -3.29 2.51
CA LEU A 137 11.94 -2.31 2.45
C LEU A 137 12.27 -1.20 3.44
N ALA A 138 12.09 0.05 3.03
CA ALA A 138 12.06 1.21 3.92
C ALA A 138 10.88 2.11 3.54
N PHE A 139 10.27 2.76 4.52
CA PHE A 139 9.20 3.73 4.29
C PHE A 139 9.04 4.63 5.51
N GLN A 140 8.32 5.72 5.36
CA GLN A 140 7.97 6.62 6.45
C GLN A 140 6.51 6.41 6.84
N GLY A 141 6.24 6.05 8.08
CA GLY A 141 4.92 6.15 8.68
C GLY A 141 4.64 7.59 9.08
N GLN A 142 3.45 8.09 8.78
CA GLN A 142 3.02 9.46 9.07
C GLN A 142 1.63 9.48 9.68
N GLN A 143 1.41 10.28 10.72
CA GLN A 143 0.09 10.57 11.26
C GLN A 143 -0.36 11.98 10.83
N TRP A 144 -1.43 12.04 10.06
CA TRP A 144 -2.03 13.28 9.56
C TRP A 144 -3.23 13.74 10.39
N ARG A 145 -3.82 12.85 11.18
CA ARG A 145 -4.93 13.19 12.06
C ARG A 145 -4.83 12.49 13.39
N GLN A 146 -4.95 13.25 14.47
CA GLN A 146 -5.33 12.74 15.79
C GLN A 146 -6.85 12.75 15.89
N ALA A 147 -7.44 11.61 16.26
CA ALA A 147 -8.87 11.54 16.54
C ALA A 147 -9.16 11.98 17.98
N ALA A 148 -10.44 12.11 18.32
CA ALA A 148 -10.90 12.24 19.71
C ALA A 148 -10.80 10.90 20.47
N SER A 149 -9.63 10.28 20.44
CA SER A 149 -9.32 8.99 21.07
C SER A 149 -7.90 9.03 21.61
N ASP A 150 -7.66 8.38 22.74
CA ASP A 150 -6.34 8.15 23.32
C ASP A 150 -5.72 6.81 22.88
N ASP A 151 -6.45 6.01 22.10
CA ASP A 151 -5.96 4.73 21.59
C ASP A 151 -4.86 4.92 20.53
N VAL A 152 -3.75 4.20 20.71
CA VAL A 152 -2.73 4.05 19.67
C VAL A 152 -3.35 3.33 18.49
N ASN A 153 -3.32 3.97 17.34
CA ASN A 153 -3.73 3.39 16.07
C ASN A 153 -2.49 2.86 15.35
N THR A 154 -2.53 1.65 14.81
CA THR A 154 -1.37 1.03 14.14
C THR A 154 -1.66 0.75 12.67
N LEU A 155 -0.72 1.11 11.77
CA LEU A 155 -0.64 0.51 10.44
C LEU A 155 0.18 -0.78 10.52
N VAL A 156 -0.45 -1.92 10.26
CA VAL A 156 0.21 -3.23 10.38
C VAL A 156 0.77 -3.66 9.03
N PHE A 157 2.05 -4.00 8.97
CA PHE A 157 2.70 -4.44 7.74
C PHE A 157 2.78 -5.97 7.62
N GLU A 158 2.45 -6.45 6.43
CA GLU A 158 2.56 -7.86 6.05
C GLU A 158 3.06 -8.01 4.62
N TYR A 159 3.65 -9.17 4.31
CA TYR A 159 4.01 -9.54 2.95
C TYR A 159 3.77 -11.02 2.67
N GLY A 160 3.58 -11.36 1.40
CA GLY A 160 3.36 -12.74 0.97
C GLY A 160 3.47 -12.89 -0.55
N ILE A 161 3.62 -14.13 -1.01
CA ILE A 161 3.78 -14.46 -2.43
C ILE A 161 2.49 -15.08 -2.94
N GLY A 162 2.01 -14.60 -4.09
CA GLY A 162 0.81 -15.10 -4.75
C GLY A 162 0.54 -14.36 -6.06
N GLU A 163 0.03 -15.03 -7.09
CA GLU A 163 -0.22 -14.41 -8.40
C GLU A 163 -1.20 -13.22 -8.32
N ARG A 164 -2.09 -13.26 -7.34
CA ARG A 164 -3.02 -12.19 -6.94
C ARG A 164 -3.06 -12.11 -5.41
N ILE A 165 -3.53 -10.99 -4.87
CA ILE A 165 -3.56 -10.78 -3.42
C ILE A 165 -4.41 -11.82 -2.69
N ASP A 166 -5.55 -12.23 -3.28
CA ASP A 166 -6.49 -13.24 -2.78
C ASP A 166 -5.97 -14.68 -2.92
N LEU A 167 -4.83 -14.85 -3.60
CA LEU A 167 -4.14 -16.13 -3.75
C LEU A 167 -2.86 -16.20 -2.91
N VAL A 168 -2.64 -15.24 -2.00
CA VAL A 168 -1.56 -15.30 -1.02
C VAL A 168 -1.98 -16.25 0.11
N GLU A 169 -1.41 -17.45 0.14
CA GLU A 169 -1.74 -18.47 1.14
C GLU A 169 -1.24 -18.13 2.55
N ARG A 170 -0.15 -17.36 2.64
CA ARG A 170 0.48 -16.99 3.90
C ARG A 170 1.01 -15.57 3.88
N TRP A 171 0.47 -14.76 4.77
CA TRP A 171 1.00 -13.45 5.13
C TRP A 171 2.03 -13.58 6.24
N THR A 172 3.15 -12.89 6.08
CA THR A 172 4.27 -12.88 7.03
C THR A 172 4.41 -11.50 7.64
N ARG A 173 4.49 -11.45 8.98
CA ARG A 173 4.85 -10.24 9.73
C ARG A 173 6.35 -10.25 10.02
N PRO A 174 7.13 -9.28 9.50
CA PRO A 174 8.58 -9.22 9.76
C PRO A 174 8.94 -8.68 11.16
N GLY A 175 7.98 -8.12 11.90
CA GLY A 175 8.15 -7.61 13.26
C GLY A 175 7.95 -6.09 13.38
N SER A 176 8.14 -5.57 14.60
CA SER A 176 7.76 -4.20 14.99
C SER A 176 8.48 -3.08 14.24
N GLY A 177 9.62 -3.34 13.60
CA GLY A 177 10.31 -2.34 12.76
C GLY A 177 9.54 -1.93 11.51
N PHE A 178 8.41 -2.61 11.22
CA PHE A 178 7.58 -2.37 10.04
C PHE A 178 6.14 -1.95 10.38
N ASP A 179 5.73 -2.04 11.65
CA ASP A 179 4.42 -1.54 12.05
C ASP A 179 4.56 -0.06 12.43
N PHE A 180 3.63 0.78 11.98
CA PHE A 180 3.60 2.19 12.37
C PHE A 180 2.56 2.40 13.45
N ASP A 181 3.00 2.46 14.71
CA ASP A 181 2.19 2.94 15.82
C ASP A 181 2.08 4.46 15.74
N SER A 182 0.85 4.98 15.86
CA SER A 182 0.61 6.42 15.86
C SER A 182 1.43 7.09 16.97
N PRO A 183 2.27 8.09 16.66
CA PRO A 183 3.07 8.78 17.67
C PRO A 183 2.23 9.55 18.71
N SER A 184 0.98 9.87 18.37
CA SER A 184 0.01 10.51 19.25
C SER A 184 -0.92 9.43 19.86
N PRO A 185 -1.32 9.61 21.13
CA PRO A 185 -2.41 10.54 21.46
C PRO A 185 -1.99 11.92 22.05
N GLU A 186 -0.72 12.12 22.41
CA GLU A 186 -0.26 13.32 23.14
C GLU A 186 -0.19 14.62 22.32
N LEU A 187 -0.48 14.59 21.02
CA LEU A 187 -0.38 15.76 20.12
C LEU A 187 -1.73 16.42 19.80
N GLY A 188 -2.86 15.87 20.26
CA GLY A 188 -4.20 16.36 19.90
C GLY A 188 -5.08 16.80 21.05
N SER A 189 -6.36 16.97 20.74
CA SER A 189 -7.41 17.41 21.68
C SER A 189 -8.56 16.40 21.72
N ASP A 190 -9.42 16.51 22.72
CA ASP A 190 -10.66 15.72 22.88
C ASP A 190 -11.65 15.86 21.70
N THR A 191 -11.38 16.76 20.75
CA THR A 191 -12.19 16.95 19.53
C THR A 191 -11.50 16.43 18.25
N GLY A 192 -10.27 15.92 18.38
CA GLY A 192 -9.40 15.55 17.27
C GLY A 192 -8.74 16.75 16.60
N THR A 193 -7.54 16.57 16.08
CA THR A 193 -6.69 17.64 15.57
C THR A 193 -5.97 17.20 14.29
N PRO A 194 -5.96 18.01 13.21
CA PRO A 194 -5.08 17.75 12.08
C PRO A 194 -3.62 17.87 12.52
N LEU A 195 -2.79 16.92 12.11
CA LEU A 195 -1.36 16.92 12.37
C LEU A 195 -0.62 17.07 11.05
N ASP A 196 0.56 17.70 11.09
CA ASP A 196 1.48 17.64 9.96
C ASP A 196 2.25 16.32 10.02
N GLY A 197 1.83 15.36 9.20
CA GLY A 197 2.41 14.03 9.15
C GLY A 197 3.88 14.01 8.75
N ARG A 198 4.44 15.12 8.26
CA ARG A 198 5.88 15.25 7.95
C ARG A 198 6.71 15.76 9.12
N SER A 199 6.06 16.23 10.19
CA SER A 199 6.78 16.68 11.37
C SER A 199 7.52 15.49 12.02
N PRO A 200 8.71 15.69 12.59
CA PRO A 200 9.41 14.63 13.33
C PRO A 200 8.61 14.08 14.51
N ALA A 201 7.66 14.86 15.05
CA ALA A 201 6.77 14.41 16.12
C ALA A 201 5.74 13.39 15.61
N ALA A 202 5.23 13.55 14.38
CA ALA A 202 4.15 12.75 13.81
C ALA A 202 4.60 11.71 12.76
N SER A 203 5.91 11.53 12.56
CA SER A 203 6.46 10.57 11.59
C SER A 203 7.55 9.67 12.17
N ARG A 204 7.70 8.47 11.60
CA ARG A 204 8.78 7.53 11.93
C ARG A 204 9.29 6.86 10.64
N GLU A 205 10.61 6.71 10.52
CA GLU A 205 11.20 5.82 9.51
C GLU A 205 11.09 4.37 9.97
N LEU A 206 10.65 3.51 9.05
CA LEU A 206 10.36 2.10 9.28
C LEU A 206 10.98 1.26 8.18
N GLY A 207 11.18 -0.01 8.47
CA GLY A 207 11.66 -0.99 7.50
C GLY A 207 12.85 -1.82 7.97
N GLY A 208 13.45 -2.52 7.03
CA GLY A 208 14.52 -3.47 7.25
C GLY A 208 14.59 -4.54 6.16
N PRO A 209 15.41 -5.58 6.37
CA PRO A 209 15.45 -6.73 5.47
C PRO A 209 14.18 -7.58 5.61
N LEU A 210 13.66 -8.04 4.47
CA LEU A 210 12.61 -9.05 4.36
C LEU A 210 13.20 -10.34 3.79
N ALA A 211 12.78 -11.47 4.36
CA ALA A 211 13.15 -12.80 3.86
C ALA A 211 12.04 -13.27 2.91
N THR A 212 12.37 -13.47 1.64
CA THR A 212 11.43 -13.88 0.59
C THR A 212 11.86 -15.20 -0.07
N PRO A 213 12.19 -16.25 0.72
CA PRO A 213 12.58 -17.54 0.15
C PRO A 213 11.45 -18.09 -0.71
N GLY A 214 11.81 -18.65 -1.85
CA GLY A 214 10.88 -19.19 -2.83
C GLY A 214 10.22 -18.14 -3.73
N TRP A 215 10.60 -16.86 -3.67
CA TRP A 215 10.14 -15.87 -4.66
C TRP A 215 10.88 -16.04 -5.99
N GLN A 216 10.26 -16.81 -6.89
CA GLN A 216 10.80 -17.23 -8.17
C GLN A 216 10.41 -16.29 -9.32
N PRO A 217 11.15 -16.32 -10.45
CA PRO A 217 10.78 -15.63 -11.67
C PRO A 217 9.32 -15.83 -12.07
N GLY A 218 8.66 -14.73 -12.42
CA GLY A 218 7.26 -14.74 -12.81
C GLY A 218 6.27 -14.75 -11.64
N GLN A 219 6.68 -14.84 -10.37
CA GLN A 219 5.77 -14.72 -9.24
C GLN A 219 5.62 -13.27 -8.76
N THR A 220 4.53 -12.98 -8.05
CA THR A 220 4.28 -11.67 -7.44
C THR A 220 4.50 -11.72 -5.94
N LEU A 221 5.33 -10.82 -5.43
CA LEU A 221 5.42 -10.50 -4.02
C LEU A 221 4.47 -9.33 -3.73
N TRP A 222 3.57 -9.54 -2.78
CA TRP A 222 2.67 -8.52 -2.27
C TRP A 222 3.20 -7.97 -0.95
N LEU A 223 3.23 -6.65 -0.85
CA LEU A 223 3.44 -5.93 0.40
C LEU A 223 2.12 -5.23 0.75
N ARG A 224 1.69 -5.25 2.01
CA ARG A 224 0.46 -4.58 2.43
C ARG A 224 0.58 -3.91 3.78
N TRP A 225 -0.12 -2.78 3.91
CA TRP A 225 -0.32 -2.05 5.15
C TRP A 225 -1.80 -2.09 5.49
N GLY A 226 -2.14 -2.83 6.55
CA GLY A 226 -3.49 -2.97 7.06
C GLY A 226 -3.88 -1.82 7.97
N GLN A 227 -5.09 -1.31 7.78
CA GLN A 227 -5.73 -0.35 8.67
C GLN A 227 -6.90 -1.00 9.40
N LEU A 228 -7.00 -0.76 10.70
CA LEU A 228 -8.14 -1.18 11.50
C LEU A 228 -9.21 -0.08 11.54
N ASN A 229 -10.45 -0.49 11.77
CA ASN A 229 -11.45 0.33 12.43
C ASN A 229 -11.23 0.14 13.93
N ASN A 230 -10.47 1.03 14.56
CA ASN A 230 -10.09 0.92 15.96
C ASN A 230 -11.33 1.10 16.85
N HIS A 231 -11.17 0.79 18.14
CA HIS A 231 -12.21 1.15 19.09
C HIS A 231 -12.30 2.68 19.20
N GLY A 232 -13.51 3.22 19.35
CA GLY A 232 -13.72 4.66 19.39
C GLY A 232 -13.51 5.34 18.04
N TYR A 233 -12.64 6.35 18.02
CA TYR A 233 -12.39 7.18 16.82
C TYR A 233 -11.01 6.93 16.22
N ASP A 234 -10.95 6.75 14.90
CA ASP A 234 -9.73 6.43 14.18
C ASP A 234 -8.86 7.63 13.85
N HIS A 235 -7.54 7.42 14.00
CA HIS A 235 -6.52 8.35 13.51
C HIS A 235 -6.37 8.25 11.99
N GLY A 236 -5.85 9.32 11.38
CA GLY A 236 -5.47 9.33 9.97
C GLY A 236 -4.00 8.97 9.84
N LEU A 237 -3.71 7.74 9.39
CA LEU A 237 -2.35 7.23 9.24
C LEU A 237 -2.02 7.04 7.76
N ALA A 238 -0.76 7.24 7.40
CA ALA A 238 -0.26 7.19 6.04
C ALA A 238 1.14 6.57 5.96
N ILE A 239 1.49 6.17 4.74
CA ILE A 239 2.84 5.80 4.36
C ILE A 239 3.36 6.77 3.30
N ASP A 240 4.67 6.98 3.31
CA ASP A 240 5.39 7.80 2.35
C ASP A 240 6.80 7.26 2.12
N ARG A 241 7.52 7.74 1.10
CA ARG A 241 8.93 7.45 0.80
C ARG A 241 9.25 5.95 0.78
N VAL A 242 8.36 5.16 0.20
CA VAL A 242 8.49 3.71 0.08
C VAL A 242 9.65 3.39 -0.85
N ARG A 243 10.62 2.62 -0.36
CA ARG A 243 11.83 2.21 -1.06
C ARG A 243 11.98 0.71 -0.94
N VAL A 244 12.16 0.04 -2.07
CA VAL A 244 12.44 -1.39 -2.15
C VAL A 244 13.77 -1.59 -2.87
N SER A 245 14.64 -2.43 -2.31
CA SER A 245 15.89 -2.78 -2.97
C SER A 245 16.32 -4.23 -2.80
N VAL A 246 17.10 -4.72 -3.75
CA VAL A 246 17.72 -6.05 -3.76
C VAL A 246 19.23 -5.84 -3.96
N GLY A 247 20.05 -6.67 -3.32
CA GLY A 247 21.50 -6.67 -3.54
C GLY A 247 22.28 -5.52 -2.89
N ASP A 248 21.66 -4.80 -1.93
CA ASP A 248 22.29 -3.78 -1.08
C ASP A 248 22.79 -4.34 0.25
#